data_AF-A0A5R9AAQ8-F1
#
_entry.id   AF-A0A5R9AAQ8-F1
#
_cell.length_a   1.000
_cell.length_b   1.000
_cell.length_c   1.000
_cell.angle_alpha   90.00
_cell.angle_beta   90.00
_cell.angle_gamma   90.00
#
_symmetry.space_group_name_H-M   'P 1'
#
loop_
_entity.id
_entity.type
_entity.pdbx_description
1 polymer ?
#
loop_
_entity_poly.entity_id
_entity_poly.type
_entity_poly.pdbx_seq_one_letter_code
_entity_poly.pdbx_strand_id
1 'polypeptide(L)'
;MSETIYKVRRKYPSLSGGQLTQIRRGIEEAFEGGKIEDYEIDPNFLGSDQFDAHLHSAAVARGATIILTSNREDLLPENRNADELPYEIYTPDEFFILLDDSASEIVREVISKQLEYFMKKHQEVDLPGRLREAKAPQFALRVAQHLQTIPLPRMK
;
A
#
# COMPACT_ATOMS: atom_id res chain seq x y z
N MET A 1 4.67 -10.43 3.35
CA MET A 1 5.12 -9.81 4.63
C MET A 1 6.61 -9.96 4.92
N SER A 2 7.24 -11.10 4.61
CA SER A 2 8.68 -11.30 4.86
C SER A 2 9.57 -10.26 4.18
N GLU A 3 9.21 -9.80 2.98
CA GLU A 3 9.99 -8.77 2.27
C GLU A 3 9.94 -7.40 2.95
N THR A 4 8.78 -6.97 3.47
CA THR A 4 8.64 -5.72 4.22
C THR A 4 9.51 -5.74 5.47
N ILE A 5 9.43 -6.83 6.25
CA ILE A 5 10.24 -6.98 7.48
C ILE A 5 11.73 -7.10 7.14
N TYR A 6 12.09 -7.80 6.06
CA TYR A 6 13.46 -7.86 5.56
C TYR A 6 14.00 -6.47 5.20
N LYS A 7 13.25 -5.67 4.43
CA LYS A 7 13.63 -4.30 4.04
C LYS A 7 13.75 -3.39 5.28
N VAL A 8 12.84 -3.49 6.25
CA VAL A 8 12.90 -2.74 7.51
C VAL A 8 14.16 -3.12 8.30
N ARG A 9 14.45 -4.41 8.45
CA ARG A 9 15.64 -4.90 9.14
C ARG A 9 16.94 -4.45 8.47
N ARG A 10 16.97 -4.44 7.13
CA ARG A 10 18.12 -3.95 6.35
C ARG A 10 18.33 -2.45 6.53
N LYS A 11 17.25 -1.66 6.60
CA LYS A 11 17.30 -0.21 6.76
C LYS A 11 17.59 0.23 8.20
N TYR A 12 17.16 -0.54 9.19
CA TYR A 12 17.34 -0.25 10.62
C TYR A 12 17.89 -1.48 11.37
N PRO A 13 19.19 -1.79 11.22
CA PRO A 13 19.76 -3.03 11.76
C PRO A 13 19.73 -3.14 13.29
N SER A 14 19.62 -2.00 13.99
CA SER A 14 19.59 -1.92 15.45
C SER A 14 18.20 -2.12 16.07
N LEU A 15 17.14 -2.26 15.27
CA LEU A 15 15.79 -2.53 15.81
C LEU A 15 15.77 -3.87 16.54
N SER A 16 15.15 -3.88 17.72
CA SER A 16 14.96 -5.11 18.49
C SER A 16 13.93 -6.03 17.80
N GLY A 17 14.01 -7.34 18.07
CA GLY A 17 13.03 -8.29 17.58
C GLY A 17 11.59 -7.96 18.00
N GLY A 18 11.41 -7.38 19.20
CA GLY A 18 10.10 -6.92 19.67
C GLY A 18 9.53 -5.78 18.82
N GLN A 19 10.36 -4.81 18.43
CA GLN A 19 9.94 -3.69 17.57
C GLN A 19 9.54 -4.16 16.16
N LEU A 20 10.29 -5.10 15.57
CA LEU A 20 9.94 -5.68 14.28
C LEU A 20 8.62 -6.46 14.34
N THR A 21 8.40 -7.19 15.43
CA THR A 21 7.15 -7.94 15.66
C THR A 21 5.96 -7.00 15.81
N GLN A 22 6.13 -5.87 16.49
CA GLN A 22 5.08 -4.87 16.63
C GLN A 22 4.69 -4.22 15.30
N ILE A 23 5.66 -3.91 14.43
CA ILE A 23 5.39 -3.41 13.07
C ILE A 23 4.59 -4.42 12.28
N ARG A 24 5.02 -5.69 12.29
CA ARG A 24 4.30 -6.78 11.61
C ARG A 24 2.86 -6.88 12.09
N ARG A 25 2.68 -6.96 13.41
CA ARG A 25 1.36 -7.13 14.03
C ARG A 25 0.43 -5.97 13.70
N GLY A 26 0.91 -4.73 13.73
CA GLY A 26 0.09 -3.57 13.37
C GLY A 26 -0.40 -3.61 11.92
N ILE A 27 0.36 -4.21 11.00
CA ILE A 27 -0.11 -4.42 9.62
C ILE A 27 -1.13 -5.57 9.59
N GLU A 28 -0.89 -6.70 10.25
CA GLU A 28 -1.83 -7.84 10.28
C GLU A 28 -3.18 -7.44 10.91
N GLU A 29 -3.16 -6.68 12.01
CA GLU A 29 -4.36 -6.20 12.72
C GLU A 29 -5.16 -5.17 11.91
N ALA A 30 -4.51 -4.43 11.01
CA ALA A 30 -5.20 -3.47 10.14
C ALA A 30 -6.06 -4.16 9.07
N PHE A 31 -5.82 -5.45 8.80
CA PHE A 31 -6.54 -6.26 7.81
C PHE A 31 -7.12 -7.51 8.48
N GLU A 32 -8.05 -7.31 9.41
CA GLU A 32 -8.71 -8.41 10.12
C GLU A 32 -9.34 -9.40 9.13
N GLY A 33 -8.96 -10.67 9.21
CA GLY A 33 -9.40 -11.72 8.27
C GLY A 33 -8.76 -11.66 6.86
N GLY A 34 -7.94 -10.66 6.56
CA GLY A 34 -7.30 -10.47 5.25
C GLY A 34 -5.97 -11.22 5.06
N LYS A 35 -5.49 -11.92 6.09
CA LYS A 35 -4.24 -12.68 6.00
C LYS A 35 -4.46 -14.00 5.26
N ILE A 36 -3.74 -14.17 4.15
CA ILE A 36 -3.69 -15.42 3.41
C ILE A 36 -2.56 -16.27 4.00
N GLU A 37 -2.91 -17.36 4.67
CA GLU A 37 -1.93 -18.23 5.36
C GLU A 37 -1.43 -19.38 4.50
N ASP A 38 -2.27 -19.87 3.59
CA ASP A 38 -1.97 -21.06 2.78
C ASP A 38 -2.68 -21.01 1.41
N TYR A 39 -1.97 -21.49 0.40
CA TYR A 39 -2.36 -21.63 -1.00
C TYR A 39 -1.30 -22.46 -1.75
N GLU A 40 -1.71 -23.18 -2.79
CA GLU A 40 -0.79 -23.87 -3.69
C GLU A 40 -0.27 -22.89 -4.75
N ILE A 41 1.01 -23.02 -5.12
CA ILE A 41 1.59 -22.23 -6.22
C ILE A 41 1.07 -22.79 -7.54
N ASP A 42 0.46 -21.95 -8.36
CA ASP A 42 0.03 -22.32 -9.70
C ASP A 42 1.26 -22.58 -10.59
N PRO A 43 1.49 -23.82 -11.06
CA PRO A 43 2.61 -24.14 -11.94
C PRO A 43 2.45 -23.54 -13.34
N ASN A 44 1.26 -23.06 -13.71
CA ASN A 44 0.94 -22.46 -14.99
C ASN A 44 0.88 -20.92 -14.92
N PHE A 45 1.45 -20.30 -13.88
CA PHE A 45 1.53 -18.84 -13.80
C PHE A 45 2.17 -18.26 -15.06
N LEU A 46 1.40 -17.45 -15.79
CA LEU A 46 1.80 -16.88 -17.08
C LEU A 46 2.58 -15.57 -16.96
N GLY A 47 2.75 -15.05 -15.74
CA GLY A 47 3.42 -13.76 -15.53
C GLY A 47 4.91 -13.81 -15.83
N SER A 48 5.46 -12.62 -16.11
CA SER A 48 6.84 -12.50 -16.61
C SER A 48 7.93 -12.80 -15.56
N ASP A 49 7.64 -12.66 -14.26
CA ASP A 49 8.53 -13.09 -13.18
C ASP A 49 7.94 -14.27 -12.39
N GLN A 50 8.53 -15.46 -12.52
CA GLN A 50 8.10 -16.65 -11.78
C GLN A 50 8.16 -16.47 -10.26
N PHE A 51 9.01 -15.57 -9.75
CA PHE A 51 9.03 -15.28 -8.31
C PHE A 51 7.75 -14.58 -7.84
N ASP A 52 6.96 -13.98 -8.73
CA ASP A 52 5.66 -13.36 -8.41
C ASP A 52 4.46 -14.30 -8.54
N ALA A 53 4.70 -15.58 -8.92
CA ALA A 53 3.65 -16.60 -8.95
C ALA A 53 2.90 -16.74 -7.62
N HIS A 54 3.58 -16.43 -6.51
CA HIS A 54 2.96 -16.45 -5.17
C HIS A 54 1.90 -15.36 -4.98
N LEU A 55 2.06 -14.17 -5.56
CA LEU A 55 1.03 -13.11 -5.53
C LEU A 55 -0.21 -13.56 -6.30
N HIS A 56 -0.02 -14.05 -7.51
CA HIS A 56 -1.10 -14.57 -8.36
C HIS A 56 -1.85 -15.70 -7.67
N SER A 57 -1.12 -16.71 -7.20
CA SER A 57 -1.70 -17.90 -6.57
C SER A 57 -2.49 -17.54 -5.30
N ALA A 58 -1.97 -16.63 -4.48
CA ALA A 58 -2.66 -16.14 -3.30
C ALA A 58 -3.96 -15.40 -3.68
N ALA A 59 -3.91 -14.54 -4.70
CA ALA A 59 -5.06 -13.79 -5.17
C ALA A 59 -6.16 -14.72 -5.71
N VAL A 60 -5.80 -15.70 -6.54
CA VAL A 60 -6.73 -16.69 -7.08
C VAL A 60 -7.33 -17.55 -5.97
N ALA A 61 -6.51 -18.09 -5.08
CA ALA A 61 -6.96 -18.99 -4.01
C ALA A 61 -7.97 -18.34 -3.05
N ARG A 62 -7.95 -17.01 -2.92
CA ARG A 62 -8.86 -16.27 -2.03
C ARG A 62 -9.85 -15.37 -2.75
N GLY A 63 -9.89 -15.42 -4.08
CA GLY A 63 -10.79 -14.59 -4.90
C GLY A 63 -10.56 -13.10 -4.70
N ALA A 64 -9.31 -12.68 -4.49
CA ALA A 64 -8.98 -11.26 -4.43
C ALA A 64 -9.27 -10.63 -5.79
N THR A 65 -10.01 -9.53 -5.81
CA THR A 65 -10.38 -8.81 -7.04
C THR A 65 -9.35 -7.75 -7.43
N ILE A 66 -8.49 -7.35 -6.49
CA ILE A 66 -7.48 -6.31 -6.68
C ILE A 66 -6.14 -6.80 -6.12
N ILE A 67 -5.08 -6.66 -6.92
CA ILE A 67 -3.70 -6.70 -6.45
C ILE A 67 -3.14 -5.28 -6.45
N LEU A 68 -2.58 -4.87 -5.30
CA LEU A 68 -1.91 -3.59 -5.13
C LEU A 68 -0.39 -3.77 -5.22
N THR A 69 0.24 -3.31 -6.31
CA THR A 69 1.69 -3.41 -6.51
C THR A 69 2.25 -2.25 -7.33
N SER A 70 3.49 -1.86 -7.04
CA SER A 70 4.23 -0.92 -7.91
C SER A 70 4.89 -1.60 -9.11
N ASN A 71 4.87 -2.93 -9.16
CA ASN A 71 5.52 -3.75 -10.18
C ASN A 71 4.46 -4.48 -11.03
N ARG A 72 3.65 -3.72 -11.77
CA ARG A 72 2.54 -4.28 -12.57
C ARG A 72 3.04 -5.28 -13.62
N GLU A 73 4.11 -4.92 -14.32
CA GLU A 73 4.62 -5.67 -15.47
C GLU A 73 5.01 -7.10 -15.12
N ASP A 74 5.49 -7.32 -13.89
CA ASP A 74 5.97 -8.63 -13.42
C ASP A 74 4.82 -9.65 -13.31
N LEU A 75 3.58 -9.17 -13.13
CA LEU A 75 2.37 -10.00 -13.03
C LEU A 75 1.63 -10.20 -14.35
N LEU A 76 1.94 -9.40 -15.38
CA LEU A 76 1.23 -9.49 -16.66
C LEU A 76 1.68 -10.75 -17.44
N PRO A 77 0.76 -11.41 -18.17
CA PRO A 77 1.14 -12.51 -19.06
C PRO A 77 2.11 -12.05 -20.15
N GLU A 78 2.77 -12.97 -20.85
CA GLU A 78 3.72 -12.64 -21.92
C GLU A 78 3.13 -11.73 -23.02
N ASN A 79 1.85 -11.91 -23.34
CA ASN A 79 1.11 -11.08 -24.30
C ASN A 79 0.71 -9.70 -23.75
N ARG A 80 1.02 -9.43 -22.48
CA ARG A 80 0.68 -8.23 -21.70
C ARG A 80 -0.81 -7.92 -21.62
N ASN A 81 -1.66 -8.92 -21.84
CA ASN A 81 -3.10 -8.76 -21.79
C ASN A 81 -3.59 -8.91 -20.34
N ALA A 82 -3.88 -7.78 -19.68
CA ALA A 82 -4.38 -7.77 -18.31
C ALA A 82 -5.78 -8.41 -18.19
N ASP A 83 -6.57 -8.44 -19.27
CA ASP A 83 -7.93 -9.00 -19.28
C ASP A 83 -7.95 -10.53 -19.08
N GLU A 84 -6.81 -11.19 -19.20
CA GLU A 84 -6.66 -12.63 -18.92
C GLU A 84 -6.48 -12.94 -17.43
N LEU A 85 -6.26 -11.91 -16.60
CA LEU A 85 -6.11 -12.09 -15.16
C LEU A 85 -7.48 -12.04 -14.46
N PRO A 86 -7.70 -12.86 -13.42
CA PRO A 86 -8.96 -12.88 -12.67
C PRO A 86 -9.10 -11.71 -11.67
N TYR A 87 -8.18 -10.74 -11.70
CA TYR A 87 -8.10 -9.61 -10.79
C TYR A 87 -7.54 -8.38 -11.52
N GLU A 88 -7.83 -7.20 -10.98
CA GLU A 88 -7.27 -5.93 -11.46
C GLU A 88 -5.95 -5.61 -10.74
N ILE A 89 -5.00 -5.00 -11.46
CA ILE A 89 -3.71 -4.58 -10.89
C ILE A 89 -3.66 -3.06 -10.78
N TYR A 90 -3.61 -2.55 -9.55
CA TYR A 90 -3.45 -1.13 -9.26
C TYR A 90 -2.07 -0.84 -8.69
N THR A 91 -1.51 0.31 -9.08
CA THR A 91 -0.45 0.95 -8.30
C THR A 91 -1.03 1.62 -7.06
N PRO A 92 -0.22 1.87 -6.02
CA PRO A 92 -0.65 2.66 -4.87
C PRO A 92 -1.24 4.02 -5.24
N ASP A 93 -0.68 4.70 -6.24
CA ASP A 93 -1.17 6.01 -6.68
C ASP A 93 -2.60 5.90 -7.24
N GLU A 94 -2.82 4.99 -8.18
CA GLU A 94 -4.14 4.78 -8.80
C GLU A 94 -5.18 4.29 -7.78
N PHE A 95 -4.81 3.36 -6.90
CA PHE A 95 -5.72 2.84 -5.88
C PHE A 95 -6.16 3.91 -4.88
N PHE A 96 -5.24 4.78 -4.45
CA PHE A 96 -5.59 5.85 -3.53
C PHE A 96 -6.46 6.93 -4.19
N ILE A 97 -6.31 7.18 -5.49
CA ILE A 97 -7.24 8.02 -6.25
C ILE A 97 -8.63 7.37 -6.27
N LEU A 98 -8.72 6.07 -6.59
CA LEU A 98 -10.00 5.35 -6.58
C LEU A 98 -10.69 5.42 -5.21
N LEU A 99 -9.92 5.29 -4.13
CA LEU A 99 -10.42 5.46 -2.77
C LEU A 99 -10.90 6.89 -2.48
N ASP A 100 -10.19 7.92 -2.96
CA ASP A 100 -10.62 9.31 -2.80
C ASP A 100 -11.90 9.58 -3.60
N ASP A 101 -12.00 9.07 -4.83
CA ASP A 101 -13.19 9.21 -5.67
C ASP A 101 -14.40 8.48 -5.06
N SER A 102 -14.19 7.35 -4.37
CA SER A 102 -15.26 6.53 -3.78
C SER A 102 -15.65 6.93 -2.36
N ALA A 103 -14.69 7.41 -1.56
CA ALA A 103 -14.83 7.63 -0.13
C ALA A 103 -13.99 8.82 0.36
N SER A 104 -14.11 9.97 -0.33
CA SER A 104 -13.30 11.16 -0.09
C SER A 104 -13.30 11.64 1.37
N GLU A 105 -14.42 11.53 2.09
CA GLU A 105 -14.49 11.91 3.51
C GLU A 105 -13.60 11.04 4.41
N ILE A 106 -13.51 9.73 4.13
CA ILE A 106 -12.62 8.82 4.88
C ILE A 106 -11.16 9.19 4.60
N VAL A 107 -10.84 9.48 3.34
CA VAL A 107 -9.50 9.94 2.94
C VAL A 107 -9.15 11.25 3.65
N ARG A 108 -10.07 12.20 3.69
CA ARG A 108 -9.92 13.48 4.39
C ARG A 108 -9.68 13.29 5.89
N GLU A 109 -10.42 12.41 6.55
CA GLU A 109 -10.20 12.09 7.96
C GLU A 109 -8.80 11.49 8.21
N VAL A 110 -8.36 10.58 7.36
CA VAL A 110 -7.02 9.98 7.45
C VAL A 110 -5.94 11.04 7.25
N ILE A 111 -6.10 11.93 6.28
CA ILE A 111 -5.16 13.04 6.04
C ILE A 111 -5.09 13.95 7.28
N SER A 112 -6.23 14.29 7.89
CA SER A 112 -6.26 15.09 9.11
C SER A 112 -5.50 14.42 10.26
N LYS A 113 -5.69 13.11 10.46
CA LYS A 113 -4.96 12.33 11.49
C LYS A 113 -3.46 12.27 11.20
N GLN A 114 -3.07 12.10 9.94
CA GLN A 114 -1.66 12.10 9.51
C GLN A 114 -1.02 13.48 9.74
N LEU A 115 -1.72 14.56 9.39
CA LEU A 115 -1.25 15.93 9.60
C LEU A 115 -1.03 16.18 11.10
N GLU A 116 -2.01 15.86 11.95
CA GLU A 116 -1.87 16.01 13.40
C GLU A 116 -0.69 15.20 13.97
N TYR A 117 -0.55 13.93 13.55
CA TYR A 117 0.54 13.08 13.98
C TYR A 117 1.91 13.66 13.60
N PHE A 118 2.09 14.08 12.34
CA PHE A 118 3.37 14.60 11.88
C PHE A 118 3.66 16.00 12.44
N MET A 119 2.67 16.87 12.64
CA MET A 119 2.85 18.16 13.31
C MET A 119 3.22 18.03 14.79
N LYS A 120 2.74 16.98 15.48
CA LYS A 120 3.19 16.69 16.86
C LYS A 120 4.64 16.21 16.90
N LYS A 121 5.07 15.50 15.86
CA LYS A 121 6.40 14.89 15.79
C LYS A 121 7.47 15.83 15.19
N HIS A 122 7.05 16.71 14.29
CA HIS A 122 7.87 17.65 13.53
C HIS A 122 7.17 19.00 13.50
N GLN A 123 7.90 20.11 13.55
CA GLN A 123 7.29 21.44 13.51
C GLN A 123 6.64 21.76 12.16
N GLU A 124 7.11 21.14 11.07
CA GLU A 124 6.61 21.32 9.72
C GLU A 124 6.51 19.96 9.00
N VAL A 125 5.51 19.82 8.12
CA VAL A 125 5.32 18.61 7.31
C VAL A 125 4.78 18.94 5.91
N ASP A 126 5.43 18.42 4.87
CA ASP A 126 4.92 18.41 3.49
C ASP A 126 4.41 16.99 3.15
N LEU A 127 3.13 16.72 3.48
CA LEU A 127 2.51 15.43 3.15
C LEU A 127 2.47 15.17 1.63
N PRO A 128 2.05 16.13 0.78
CA PRO A 128 2.11 15.94 -0.67
C PRO A 128 3.52 15.64 -1.18
N GLY A 129 4.56 16.35 -0.71
CA GLY A 129 5.95 16.10 -1.10
C GLY A 129 6.38 14.66 -0.83
N ARG A 130 6.08 14.15 0.37
CA ARG A 130 6.43 12.77 0.75
C ARG A 130 5.68 11.72 -0.07
N LEU A 131 4.44 11.99 -0.49
CA LEU A 131 3.70 11.11 -1.40
C LEU A 131 4.31 11.09 -2.80
N ARG A 132 4.77 12.23 -3.33
CA ARG A 132 5.50 12.27 -4.60
C ARG A 132 6.79 11.45 -4.53
N GLU A 133 7.56 11.59 -3.45
CA GLU A 133 8.77 10.78 -3.20
C GLU A 133 8.45 9.29 -3.10
N ALA A 134 7.27 8.94 -2.56
CA ALA A 134 6.76 7.58 -2.49
C ALA A 134 6.17 7.07 -3.82
N LYS A 135 6.36 7.79 -4.92
CA LYS A 135 5.82 7.48 -6.26
C LYS A 135 4.28 7.45 -6.30
N ALA A 136 3.63 8.29 -5.51
CA ALA A 136 2.20 8.54 -5.57
C ALA A 136 1.88 10.02 -5.93
N PRO A 137 2.34 10.52 -7.09
CA PRO A 137 2.21 11.93 -7.46
C PRO A 137 0.77 12.40 -7.70
N GLN A 138 -0.11 11.57 -8.25
CA GLN A 138 -1.48 11.98 -8.55
C GLN A 138 -2.32 12.05 -7.28
N PHE A 139 -2.19 11.07 -6.39
CA PHE A 139 -2.81 11.11 -5.07
C PHE A 139 -2.24 12.25 -4.22
N ALA A 140 -0.96 12.58 -4.35
CA ALA A 140 -0.39 13.76 -3.70
C ALA A 140 -1.12 15.07 -4.05
N LEU A 141 -1.63 15.20 -5.29
CA LEU A 141 -2.45 16.35 -5.69
C LEU A 141 -3.79 16.37 -4.95
N ARG A 142 -4.45 15.21 -4.82
CA ARG A 142 -5.70 15.09 -4.04
C ARG A 142 -5.49 15.45 -2.58
N VAL A 143 -4.39 14.97 -1.98
CA VAL A 143 -4.03 15.34 -0.60
C VAL A 143 -3.80 16.84 -0.45
N ALA A 144 -3.13 17.48 -1.41
CA ALA A 144 -2.92 18.93 -1.38
C ALA A 144 -4.26 19.71 -1.44
N GLN A 145 -5.25 19.21 -2.19
CA GLN A 145 -6.59 19.81 -2.24
C GLN A 145 -7.32 19.65 -0.90
N HIS A 146 -7.31 18.45 -0.31
CA HIS A 146 -7.90 18.20 1.00
C HIS A 146 -7.35 19.11 2.09
N LEU A 147 -6.02 19.29 2.11
CA LEU A 147 -5.34 20.13 3.11
C LEU A 147 -5.77 21.60 3.07
N GLN A 148 -6.28 22.11 1.95
CA GLN A 148 -6.82 23.48 1.87
C GLN A 148 -8.12 23.66 2.69
N THR A 149 -8.80 22.55 2.98
CA THR A 149 -10.10 22.53 3.68
C THR A 149 -10.01 21.97 5.10
N ILE A 150 -8.86 21.40 5.49
CA ILE A 150 -8.63 20.85 6.81
C ILE A 150 -8.13 21.98 7.72
N PRO A 151 -8.81 22.26 8.86
CA PRO A 151 -8.33 23.23 9.82
C PRO A 151 -6.97 22.81 10.38
N LEU A 152 -6.03 23.76 10.50
CA LEU A 152 -4.74 23.48 11.12
C LEU A 152 -4.93 23.03 12.58
N PRO A 153 -4.26 21.94 13.01
CA PRO A 153 -4.28 21.51 14.40
C PRO A 153 -3.81 22.66 15.31
N ARG A 154 -4.61 23.01 16.32
CA ARG A 154 -4.17 23.96 17.34
C ARG A 154 -3.08 23.29 18.17
N MET A 155 -1.85 23.77 18.01
CA MET A 155 -0.73 23.35 18.87
C MET A 155 -1.02 23.85 20.30
N LYS A 156 -1.04 22.93 21.26
CA LYS A 156 -1.08 23.25 22.70
C LYS A 156 0.33 23.32 23.26
#